data_AF-A0A7Y0XFE7-F1
#
_entry.id   AF-A0A7Y0XFE7-F1
#
_cell.length_a   1.000
_cell.length_b   1.000
_cell.length_c   1.000
_cell.angle_alpha   90.00
_cell.angle_beta   90.00
_cell.angle_gamma   90.00
#
_symmetry.space_group_name_H-M   'P 1'
#
loop_
_entity.id
_entity.type
_entity.pdbx_description
1 polymer ?
#
loop_
_entity_poly.entity_id
_entity_poly.type
_entity_poly.pdbx_seq_one_letter_code
_entity_poly.pdbx_strand_id
1 'polypeptide(L)'
;GEKADLSGGFFASERTLTLPDGLNQVVFRFAPYFNQGNDRLSVESDVIVTRFDATNAELTLQMPEYRNLRDAEEKIKDLDWKLVDDSGNAIAVDQDKLLKPGMQIGRDYVREIEDY
;
A
#
# COMPACT_ATOMS: atom_id res chain seq x y z
N GLY A 1 -3.55 2.60 19.75
CA GLY A 1 -3.10 1.65 18.72
C GLY A 1 -1.61 1.52 18.80
N GLU A 2 -1.12 0.29 18.82
CA GLU A 2 0.31 -0.02 18.69
C GLU A 2 0.77 0.31 17.27
N LYS A 3 1.94 0.95 17.12
CA LYS A 3 2.52 1.25 15.80
C LYS A 3 3.33 0.05 15.36
N ALA A 4 2.93 -0.54 14.23
CA ALA A 4 3.66 -1.62 13.59
C ALA A 4 5.08 -1.17 13.20
N ASP A 5 6.06 -2.07 13.34
CA ASP A 5 7.44 -1.83 12.94
C ASP A 5 7.58 -2.14 11.44
N LEU A 6 8.08 -1.16 10.68
CA LEU A 6 8.30 -1.24 9.24
C LEU A 6 9.79 -1.41 9.01
N SER A 7 10.22 -2.61 8.62
CA SER A 7 11.60 -2.86 8.22
C SER A 7 11.67 -3.00 6.69
N GLY A 8 12.46 -2.12 6.07
CA GLY A 8 12.62 -2.08 4.61
C GLY A 8 13.05 -0.70 4.15
N GLY A 9 14.24 -0.61 3.53
CA GLY A 9 14.71 0.64 2.94
C GLY A 9 13.68 1.15 1.92
N PHE A 10 13.51 2.47 1.83
CA PHE A 10 12.53 3.19 0.98
C PHE A 10 12.55 2.81 -0.52
N PHE A 11 13.49 1.95 -0.95
CA PHE A 11 13.74 1.50 -2.31
C PHE A 11 13.53 -0.01 -2.54
N ALA A 12 13.20 -0.80 -1.51
CA ALA A 12 12.85 -2.21 -1.70
C ALA A 12 11.43 -2.31 -2.30
N SER A 13 11.30 -3.06 -3.39
CA SER A 13 10.02 -3.44 -4.00
C SER A 13 9.11 -4.24 -3.06
N GLU A 14 9.70 -4.79 -2.00
CA GLU A 14 9.04 -5.58 -0.96
C GLU A 14 9.20 -4.86 0.38
N ARG A 15 8.08 -4.66 1.08
CA ARG A 15 8.05 -4.14 2.45
C ARG A 15 7.56 -5.23 3.38
N THR A 16 8.34 -5.51 4.40
CA THR A 16 7.98 -6.43 5.48
C THR A 16 7.39 -5.63 6.64
N LEU A 17 6.28 -6.12 7.16
CA LEU A 17 5.60 -5.55 8.32
C LEU A 17 5.40 -6.63 9.39
N THR A 18 5.75 -6.31 10.62
CA THR A 18 5.42 -7.13 11.78
C THR A 18 4.25 -6.48 12.52
N LEU A 19 3.15 -7.23 12.67
CA LEU A 19 1.89 -6.75 13.24
C LEU A 19 1.50 -7.53 14.49
N PRO A 20 0.80 -6.89 15.45
CA PRO A 20 0.24 -7.59 16.60
C PRO A 20 -0.90 -8.53 16.18
N ASP A 21 -1.17 -9.53 17.02
CA ASP A 21 -2.19 -10.55 16.75
C ASP A 21 -3.61 -9.95 16.69
N GLY A 22 -4.40 -10.47 15.75
CA GLY A 22 -5.82 -10.17 15.58
C GLY A 22 -6.12 -9.29 14.36
N LEU A 23 -7.15 -8.46 14.50
CA LEU A 23 -7.66 -7.63 13.41
C LEU A 23 -6.76 -6.41 13.19
N ASN A 24 -6.05 -6.42 12.06
CA ASN A 24 -5.15 -5.36 11.65
C ASN A 24 -5.77 -4.52 10.54
N GLN A 25 -5.45 -3.23 10.54
CA GLN A 25 -5.87 -2.29 9.51
C GLN A 25 -4.67 -1.48 9.03
N VAL A 26 -4.46 -1.45 7.72
CA VAL A 26 -3.35 -0.76 7.08
C VAL A 26 -3.90 0.20 6.04
N VAL A 27 -3.31 1.40 5.99
CA VAL A 27 -3.60 2.40 4.96
C VAL A 27 -2.32 2.70 4.21
N PHE A 28 -2.35 2.58 2.89
CA PHE A 28 -1.18 2.85 2.06
C PHE A 28 -1.54 3.51 0.72
N ARG A 29 -0.52 4.10 0.11
CA ARG A 29 -0.54 4.59 -1.27
C ARG A 29 0.73 4.13 -1.96
N PHE A 30 0.60 3.61 -3.18
CA PHE A 30 1.73 3.17 -3.99
C PHE A 30 2.13 4.27 -4.97
N ALA A 31 3.44 4.58 -5.02
CA ALA A 31 3.99 5.65 -5.86
C ALA A 31 5.34 5.23 -6.46
N PRO A 32 5.35 4.37 -7.50
CA PRO A 32 6.57 3.98 -8.19
C PRO A 32 7.20 5.17 -8.92
N TYR A 33 8.52 5.14 -9.06
CA TYR A 33 9.29 6.18 -9.75
C TYR A 33 9.86 5.67 -11.08
N PHE A 34 9.86 6.55 -12.07
CA PHE A 34 10.39 6.32 -13.41
C PHE A 34 11.37 7.42 -13.79
N ASN A 35 12.49 7.04 -14.42
CA ASN A 35 13.44 8.00 -14.95
C ASN A 35 13.05 8.37 -16.39
N GLN A 36 12.97 9.66 -16.69
CA GLN A 36 12.71 10.19 -18.02
C GLN A 36 13.77 11.24 -18.35
N GLY A 37 14.84 10.81 -19.02
CA GLY A 37 16.00 11.67 -19.25
C GLY A 37 16.68 12.03 -17.92
N ASN A 38 16.72 13.33 -17.60
CA ASN A 38 17.26 13.84 -16.34
C ASN A 38 16.18 13.99 -15.24
N ASP A 39 14.91 13.78 -15.58
CA ASP A 39 13.79 13.94 -14.66
C ASP A 39 13.40 12.59 -14.04
N ARG A 40 12.86 12.65 -12.82
CA ARG A 40 12.28 11.51 -12.11
C ARG A 40 10.81 11.80 -11.85
N LEU A 41 9.94 11.00 -12.45
CA LEU A 41 8.49 11.13 -12.35
C LEU A 41 7.90 9.98 -11.54
N SER A 42 6.76 10.22 -10.90
CA SER A 42 6.00 9.20 -10.19
C SER A 42 4.53 9.26 -10.56
N VAL A 43 3.88 8.12 -10.55
CA VAL A 43 2.42 8.00 -10.67
C VAL A 43 1.91 7.44 -9.35
N GLU A 44 0.85 8.01 -8.81
CA GLU A 44 0.28 7.55 -7.55
C GLU A 44 -0.96 6.68 -7.79
N SER A 45 -1.12 5.63 -6.96
CA SER A 45 -2.37 4.91 -6.83
C SER A 45 -3.39 5.71 -6.01
N ASP A 46 -4.64 5.23 -5.99
CA ASP A 46 -5.59 5.61 -4.95
C ASP A 46 -5.05 5.21 -3.56
N VAL A 47 -5.57 5.84 -2.51
CA VAL A 47 -5.32 5.40 -1.14
C VAL A 47 -6.14 4.15 -0.87
N ILE A 48 -5.47 3.09 -0.45
CA ILE A 48 -6.09 1.80 -0.14
C ILE A 48 -6.12 1.65 1.36
N VAL A 49 -7.31 1.34 1.88
CA VAL A 49 -7.52 0.92 3.26
C VAL A 49 -7.79 -0.57 3.22
N THR A 50 -7.04 -1.34 3.98
CA THR A 50 -7.21 -2.78 4.03
C THR A 50 -7.26 -3.29 5.46
N ARG A 51 -8.14 -4.26 5.69
CA ARG A 51 -8.31 -4.94 6.97
C ARG A 51 -8.14 -6.44 6.76
N PHE A 52 -7.39 -7.06 7.67
CA PHE A 52 -7.09 -8.48 7.62
C PHE A 52 -6.84 -9.01 9.03
N ASP A 53 -7.09 -10.30 9.22
CA ASP A 53 -6.74 -11.00 10.45
C ASP A 53 -5.37 -11.64 10.27
N ALA A 54 -4.47 -11.42 11.24
CA ALA A 54 -3.16 -12.04 11.26
C ALA A 54 -2.81 -12.41 12.71
N THR A 55 -2.29 -13.61 12.92
CA THR A 55 -1.80 -14.05 14.23
C THR A 55 -0.34 -14.46 14.09
N ASN A 56 0.54 -13.70 14.72
CA ASN A 56 1.98 -13.92 14.80
C ASN A 56 2.61 -14.26 13.45
N ALA A 57 2.34 -13.40 12.45
CA ALA A 57 2.72 -13.62 11.07
C ALA A 57 3.62 -12.48 10.57
N GLU A 58 4.69 -12.85 9.88
CA GLU A 58 5.45 -11.93 9.04
C GLU A 58 4.74 -11.84 7.69
N LEU A 59 4.30 -10.63 7.31
CA LEU A 59 3.54 -10.42 6.09
C LEU A 59 4.32 -9.56 5.12
N THR A 60 4.29 -9.95 3.85
CA THR A 60 4.91 -9.22 2.75
C THR A 60 3.85 -8.60 1.86
N LEU A 61 3.97 -7.29 1.66
CA LEU A 61 3.12 -6.55 0.74
C LEU A 61 3.72 -6.60 -0.66
N GLN A 62 3.11 -7.38 -1.55
CA GLN A 62 3.51 -7.52 -2.95
C GLN A 62 2.82 -6.46 -3.81
N MET A 63 3.64 -5.64 -4.47
CA MET A 63 3.19 -4.59 -5.39
C MET A 63 3.42 -5.00 -6.84
N PRO A 64 2.58 -4.54 -7.78
CA PRO A 64 2.82 -4.78 -9.20
C PRO A 64 4.03 -3.97 -9.68
N GLU A 65 4.76 -4.54 -10.63
CA GLU A 65 5.81 -3.82 -11.35
C GLU A 65 5.26 -3.21 -12.63
N TYR A 66 5.68 -1.98 -12.93
CA TYR A 66 5.33 -1.29 -14.18
C TYR A 66 6.57 -1.08 -15.03
N ARG A 67 6.45 -1.30 -16.33
CA ARG A 67 7.61 -1.22 -17.24
C ARG A 67 8.05 0.21 -17.53
N ASN A 68 7.14 1.17 -17.48
CA ASN A 68 7.38 2.58 -17.73
C ASN A 68 6.24 3.44 -17.16
N LEU A 69 6.40 4.76 -17.23
CA LEU A 69 5.42 5.73 -16.74
C LEU A 69 4.02 5.50 -17.32
N ARG A 70 3.92 5.28 -18.63
CA ARG A 70 2.63 5.10 -19.32
C ARG A 70 1.92 3.83 -18.88
N ASP A 71 2.66 2.73 -18.73
CA ASP A 71 2.14 1.46 -18.22
C ASP A 71 1.60 1.62 -16.78
N ALA A 72 2.29 2.41 -15.96
CA ALA A 72 1.81 2.78 -14.63
C ALA A 72 0.54 3.65 -14.68
N GLU A 73 0.51 4.71 -15.49
CA GLU A 73 -0.67 5.58 -15.64
C GLU A 73 -1.93 4.81 -16.06
N GLU A 74 -1.78 3.80 -16.91
CA GLU A 74 -2.89 2.98 -17.41
C GLU A 74 -3.39 1.97 -16.36
N LYS A 75 -2.50 1.41 -15.53
CA LYS A 75 -2.82 0.28 -14.65
C LYS A 75 -2.91 0.59 -13.16
N ILE A 76 -2.25 1.64 -12.68
CA ILE A 76 -2.13 1.91 -11.23
C ILE A 76 -3.44 2.29 -10.54
N LYS A 77 -4.44 2.70 -11.33
CA LYS A 77 -5.81 2.94 -10.84
C LYS A 77 -6.48 1.65 -10.36
N ASP A 78 -6.15 0.54 -11.00
CA ASP A 78 -6.59 -0.81 -10.64
C ASP A 78 -5.40 -1.61 -10.10
N LEU A 79 -4.82 -1.11 -9.00
CA LEU A 79 -3.65 -1.69 -8.36
C LEU A 79 -3.86 -3.16 -8.00
N ASP A 80 -3.13 -4.06 -8.66
CA ASP A 80 -3.12 -5.51 -8.39
C ASP A 80 -2.05 -5.84 -7.34
N TRP A 81 -2.36 -5.56 -6.08
CA TRP A 81 -1.49 -5.82 -4.94
C TRP A 81 -1.97 -7.05 -4.14
N LYS A 82 -1.06 -7.67 -3.38
CA LYS A 82 -1.37 -8.82 -2.53
C LYS A 82 -0.65 -8.73 -1.19
N LEU A 83 -1.26 -9.32 -0.17
CA LEU A 83 -0.61 -9.57 1.11
C LEU A 83 -0.33 -11.06 1.22
N VAL A 84 0.92 -11.43 1.44
CA VAL A 84 1.33 -12.84 1.52
C VAL A 84 2.02 -13.15 2.85
N ASP A 85 1.88 -14.38 3.32
CA ASP A 85 2.62 -14.91 4.48
C ASP A 85 4.05 -15.33 4.12
N ASP A 86 4.81 -15.78 5.13
CA ASP A 86 6.17 -16.31 5.00
C ASP A 86 6.30 -17.50 4.03
N SER A 87 5.20 -18.21 3.83
CA SER A 87 5.07 -19.37 2.97
C SER A 87 4.68 -18.98 1.54
N GLY A 88 4.47 -17.69 1.27
CA GLY A 88 4.09 -17.14 -0.02
C GLY A 88 2.61 -17.29 -0.36
N ASN A 89 1.77 -17.67 0.60
CA ASN A 89 0.33 -17.79 0.41
C ASN A 89 -0.32 -16.42 0.54
N ALA A 90 -1.20 -16.08 -0.41
CA ALA A 90 -2.01 -14.86 -0.30
C ALA A 90 -3.01 -15.00 0.85
N ILE A 91 -3.01 -14.03 1.75
CA ILE A 91 -4.01 -13.94 2.81
C ILE A 91 -5.23 -13.16 2.33
N ALA A 92 -6.40 -13.55 2.82
CA ALA A 92 -7.64 -12.85 2.50
C ALA A 92 -7.62 -11.47 3.16
N VAL A 93 -7.88 -10.45 2.36
CA VAL A 93 -7.96 -9.06 2.82
C VAL A 93 -9.31 -8.49 2.42
N ASP A 94 -9.90 -7.71 3.32
CA ASP A 94 -10.94 -6.77 2.95
C ASP A 94 -10.26 -5.48 2.50
N GLN A 95 -10.64 -4.96 1.33
CA GLN A 95 -10.04 -3.75 0.77
C GLN A 95 -11.11 -2.76 0.36
N ASP A 96 -10.85 -1.49 0.67
CA ASP A 96 -11.62 -0.37 0.18
C ASP A 96 -10.68 0.70 -0.35
N LYS A 97 -11.17 1.48 -1.31
CA LYS A 97 -10.45 2.65 -1.82
C LYS A 97 -11.02 3.88 -1.13
N LEU A 98 -10.16 4.68 -0.52
CA LEU A 98 -10.59 5.93 0.08
C LEU A 98 -10.77 7.00 -1.03
N LEU A 99 -11.82 6.84 -1.81
CA LEU A 99 -12.23 7.72 -2.89
C LEU A 99 -12.99 8.91 -2.30
N LYS A 100 -12.30 10.02 -2.00
CA LYS A 100 -12.99 11.29 -1.75
C LYS A 100 -13.09 12.10 -3.05
N PRO A 101 -14.30 12.35 -3.59
CA PRO A 101 -14.45 13.31 -4.68
C PRO A 101 -14.21 14.74 -4.13
N GLY A 102 -13.08 15.37 -4.45
CA GLY A 102 -12.81 16.77 -4.09
C GLY A 102 -11.33 17.13 -3.84
N MET A 103 -11.08 18.43 -3.70
CA MET A 103 -9.75 19.08 -3.57
C MET A 103 -8.92 18.53 -2.40
N GLN A 104 -7.67 18.13 -2.67
CA GLN A 104 -6.82 17.31 -1.80
C GLN A 104 -5.76 18.08 -0.95
N ILE A 105 -5.95 19.36 -0.66
CA ILE A 105 -4.95 20.13 0.11
C ILE A 105 -5.24 20.01 1.61
N GLY A 106 -4.26 19.52 2.39
CA GLY A 106 -4.29 19.55 3.87
C GLY A 106 -4.90 18.33 4.57
N ARG A 107 -4.75 17.12 4.00
CA ARG A 107 -5.33 15.90 4.59
C ARG A 107 -4.53 15.38 5.80
N ASP A 108 -5.23 15.21 6.91
CA ASP A 108 -4.76 14.46 8.08
C ASP A 108 -5.37 13.05 8.03
N TYR A 109 -4.65 12.12 7.40
CA TYR A 109 -5.09 10.74 7.22
C TYR A 109 -5.36 10.03 8.54
N VAL A 110 -4.72 10.44 9.64
CA VAL A 110 -4.90 9.81 10.96
C VAL A 110 -6.32 10.07 11.48
N ARG A 111 -6.86 11.28 11.26
CA ARG A 111 -8.23 11.64 11.68
C ARG A 111 -9.33 11.07 10.78
N GLU A 112 -9.03 10.76 9.53
CA GLU A 112 -10.02 10.19 8.60
C GLU A 112 -10.22 8.67 8.77
N ILE A 113 -9.33 7.99 9.48
CA ILE A 113 -9.41 6.55 9.75
C ILE A 113 -10.25 6.26 11.01
N GLU A 114 -10.45 7.22 11.92
CA GLU A 114 -11.26 7.02 13.14
C GLU A 114 -12.77 6.88 12.85
N ASP A 115 -13.23 7.34 11.67
CA ASP A 115 -14.64 7.26 11.23
C ASP A 115 -14.94 6.02 10.34
N TYR A 116 -13.98 5.10 10.16
CA TYR A 116 -14.11 3.89 9.32
C TYR A 116 -13.92 2.60 10.12
#